data_AF-A0A7W4GB37-F1
#
_entry.id   AF-A0A7W4GB37-F1
#
_cell.length_a   1.000
_cell.length_b   1.000
_cell.length_c   1.000
_cell.angle_alpha   90.00
_cell.angle_beta   90.00
_cell.angle_gamma   90.00
#
_symmetry.space_group_name_H-M   'P 1'
#
loop_
_entity.id
_entity.type
_entity.pdbx_description
1 polymer ?
#
loop_
_entity_poly.entity_id
_entity_poly.type
_entity_poly.pdbx_seq_one_letter_code
_entity_poly.pdbx_strand_id
1 'polypeptide(L)'
;VGKGDPVQYLRKINWQDLGKQAASEVKAIIKSFRDTLQDISTSWKYDLLLPDSAIDGMQAMVKQLDEVTPQIDQGVRNAANEIGNRVNKALDEFEPPASTGVVGKPKKTVANELEPPKGNDLKGAKGEFIGSYKGKNLVLKNVEFKKIDYLKRDRAEYKALRSKFDNGVRKKFLEELSDNKDILSQLDKLGVSSSDIAKLKAGRVPNGWQVHHKLPLDDGGTNDFSNLVLIRNSPEHSAFTTFQKRATNGLEIGDVKSTEWPFPKGNVYPR
;
A
#
# COMPACT_ATOMS: atom_id res chain seq x y z
N VAL A 1 23.61 -22.74 -7.55
CA VAL A 1 23.10 -21.96 -8.71
C VAL A 1 24.26 -21.07 -9.18
N GLY A 2 24.69 -21.26 -10.42
CA GLY A 2 26.10 -21.29 -10.82
C GLY A 2 26.82 -19.96 -11.01
N LYS A 3 28.15 -20.02 -10.84
CA LYS A 3 29.17 -19.08 -11.32
C LYS A 3 29.04 -18.93 -12.84
N GLY A 4 28.32 -17.91 -13.31
CA GLY A 4 28.15 -17.59 -14.72
C GLY A 4 28.12 -16.08 -14.92
N ASP A 5 28.52 -15.63 -16.10
CA ASP A 5 28.45 -14.22 -16.49
C ASP A 5 27.00 -13.71 -16.34
N PRO A 6 26.74 -12.73 -15.43
CA PRO A 6 25.39 -12.23 -15.16
C PRO A 6 24.77 -11.55 -16.39
N VAL A 7 25.58 -10.96 -17.29
CA VAL A 7 25.09 -10.36 -18.54
C VAL A 7 24.56 -11.46 -19.46
N GLN A 8 25.32 -12.54 -19.62
CA GLN A 8 24.91 -13.70 -20.42
C GLN A 8 23.67 -14.39 -19.84
N TYR A 9 23.54 -14.44 -18.52
CA TYR A 9 22.34 -14.97 -17.87
C TYR A 9 21.10 -14.12 -18.20
N LEU A 10 21.19 -12.79 -18.04
CA LEU A 10 20.06 -11.89 -18.31
C LEU A 10 19.66 -11.87 -19.79
N ARG A 11 20.62 -11.96 -20.73
CA ARG A 11 20.33 -12.06 -22.17
C ARG A 11 19.63 -13.36 -22.57
N LYS A 12 19.77 -14.42 -21.77
CA LYS A 12 19.13 -15.73 -22.01
C LYS A 12 17.70 -15.81 -21.47
N ILE A 13 17.23 -14.81 -20.74
CA ILE A 13 15.86 -14.79 -20.22
C ILE A 13 14.88 -14.67 -21.40
N ASN A 14 13.98 -15.64 -21.51
CA ASN A 14 12.88 -15.59 -22.47
C ASN A 14 11.70 -14.81 -21.87
N TRP A 15 11.70 -13.49 -22.07
CA TRP A 15 10.67 -12.58 -21.54
C TRP A 15 9.26 -12.88 -22.04
N GLN A 16 9.13 -13.39 -23.27
CA GLN A 16 7.82 -13.78 -23.80
C GLN A 16 7.26 -15.00 -23.09
N ASP A 17 8.10 -16.00 -22.82
CA ASP A 17 7.69 -17.20 -22.09
C ASP A 17 7.38 -16.88 -20.63
N LEU A 18 8.21 -16.06 -19.98
CA LEU A 18 7.96 -15.56 -18.63
C LEU A 18 6.62 -14.81 -18.55
N GLY A 19 6.32 -13.95 -19.52
CA GLY A 19 5.04 -13.25 -19.61
C GLY A 19 3.85 -14.19 -19.81
N LYS A 20 4.01 -15.26 -20.61
CA LYS A 20 2.96 -16.29 -20.78
C LYS A 20 2.71 -17.07 -19.50
N GLN A 21 3.76 -17.46 -18.79
CA GLN A 21 3.66 -18.18 -17.51
C GLN A 21 2.94 -17.31 -16.48
N ALA A 22 3.38 -16.06 -16.30
CA ALA A 22 2.74 -15.12 -15.38
C ALA A 22 1.26 -14.86 -15.72
N ALA A 23 0.93 -14.70 -17.00
CA ALA A 23 -0.46 -14.54 -17.43
C ALA A 23 -1.31 -15.78 -17.13
N SER A 24 -0.75 -16.97 -17.31
CA SER A 24 -1.41 -18.24 -16.99
C SER A 24 -1.74 -18.38 -15.51
N GLU A 25 -0.79 -18.05 -14.64
CA GLU A 25 -1.00 -18.09 -13.17
C GLU A 25 -2.09 -17.12 -12.72
N VAL A 26 -2.05 -15.87 -13.20
CA VAL A 26 -3.07 -14.86 -12.88
C VAL A 26 -4.46 -15.29 -13.36
N LYS A 27 -4.56 -15.83 -14.57
CA LYS A 27 -5.82 -16.36 -15.11
C LYS A 27 -6.33 -17.55 -14.30
N ALA A 28 -5.46 -18.43 -13.81
CA ALA A 28 -5.87 -19.56 -12.99
C ALA A 28 -6.52 -19.11 -11.67
N ILE A 29 -5.95 -18.08 -11.02
CA ILE A 29 -6.52 -17.49 -9.80
C ILE A 29 -7.88 -16.86 -10.08
N ILE A 30 -7.97 -16.06 -11.15
CA ILE A 30 -9.22 -15.38 -11.52
C ILE A 30 -10.32 -16.39 -11.87
N LYS A 31 -9.96 -17.43 -12.63
CA LYS A 31 -10.88 -18.52 -12.95
C LYS A 31 -11.39 -19.20 -11.69
N SER A 32 -10.51 -19.54 -10.74
CA SER A 32 -10.92 -20.17 -9.49
C SER A 32 -11.88 -19.30 -8.68
N PHE A 33 -11.63 -18.00 -8.59
CA PHE A 33 -12.51 -17.06 -7.90
C PHE A 33 -13.86 -16.91 -8.61
N ARG A 34 -13.84 -16.79 -9.95
CA ARG A 34 -15.01 -16.70 -10.81
C ARG A 34 -15.89 -17.94 -10.70
N ASP A 35 -15.29 -19.13 -10.77
CA ASP A 35 -16.00 -20.41 -10.65
C ASP A 35 -16.62 -20.56 -9.24
N THR A 36 -15.92 -20.11 -8.19
CA THR A 36 -16.47 -20.10 -6.81
C THR A 36 -17.68 -19.18 -6.68
N LEU A 37 -17.63 -17.96 -7.25
CA LEU A 37 -18.77 -17.05 -7.24
C LEU A 37 -19.95 -17.60 -8.04
N GLN A 38 -19.66 -18.23 -9.19
CA GLN A 38 -20.68 -18.88 -10.01
C GLN A 38 -21.37 -20.00 -9.22
N ASP A 39 -20.60 -20.92 -8.63
CA ASP A 39 -21.12 -22.03 -7.84
C ASP A 39 -22.03 -21.57 -6.70
N ILE A 40 -21.63 -20.52 -5.97
CA ILE A 40 -22.45 -19.94 -4.91
C ILE A 40 -23.74 -19.34 -5.49
N SER A 41 -23.61 -18.52 -6.53
CA SER A 41 -24.73 -17.77 -7.12
C SER A 41 -25.78 -18.65 -7.81
N THR A 42 -25.43 -19.86 -8.24
CA THR A 42 -26.36 -20.80 -8.88
C THR A 42 -26.78 -21.96 -7.97
N SER A 43 -26.32 -21.97 -6.71
CA SER A 43 -26.67 -23.04 -5.78
C SER A 43 -28.05 -22.82 -5.19
N TRP A 44 -28.91 -23.82 -5.37
CA TRP A 44 -30.23 -23.87 -4.73
C TRP A 44 -30.17 -23.73 -3.19
N LYS A 45 -29.06 -24.13 -2.55
CA LYS A 45 -28.89 -24.00 -1.10
C LYS A 45 -28.71 -22.55 -0.66
N TYR A 46 -28.02 -21.76 -1.47
CA TYR A 46 -27.74 -20.35 -1.16
C TYR A 46 -28.86 -19.42 -1.64
N ASP A 47 -29.66 -19.85 -2.62
CA ASP A 47 -30.89 -19.18 -3.06
C ASP A 47 -31.89 -18.97 -1.92
N LEU A 48 -31.98 -19.94 -0.98
CA LEU A 48 -32.84 -19.83 0.21
C LEU A 48 -32.29 -18.87 1.28
N LEU A 49 -30.97 -18.62 1.27
CA LEU A 49 -30.25 -17.94 2.36
C LEU A 49 -29.81 -16.52 2.00
N LEU A 50 -29.68 -16.23 0.71
CA LEU A 50 -29.19 -14.95 0.20
C LEU A 50 -30.33 -14.19 -0.47
N PRO A 51 -30.39 -12.86 -0.31
CA PRO A 51 -31.33 -12.06 -1.07
C PRO A 51 -30.94 -12.02 -2.56
N ASP A 52 -31.92 -11.93 -3.45
CA ASP A 52 -31.73 -11.87 -4.92
C ASP A 52 -30.67 -10.83 -5.32
N SER A 53 -30.68 -9.65 -4.69
CA SER A 53 -29.67 -8.59 -4.93
C SER A 53 -28.21 -9.02 -4.69
N ALA A 54 -27.97 -9.97 -3.78
CA ALA A 54 -26.63 -10.51 -3.53
C ALA A 54 -26.26 -11.54 -4.62
N ILE A 55 -27.23 -12.33 -5.08
CA ILE A 55 -27.06 -13.28 -6.19
C ILE A 55 -26.76 -12.53 -7.49
N ASP A 56 -27.57 -11.51 -7.81
CA ASP A 56 -27.38 -10.61 -8.95
C ASP A 56 -26.00 -9.94 -8.91
N GLY A 57 -25.58 -9.49 -7.72
CA GLY A 57 -24.26 -8.90 -7.52
C GLY A 57 -23.12 -9.87 -7.81
N MET A 58 -23.24 -11.14 -7.38
CA MET A 58 -22.25 -12.18 -7.67
C MET A 58 -22.20 -12.52 -9.16
N GLN A 59 -23.35 -12.63 -9.82
CA GLN A 59 -23.42 -12.88 -11.26
C GLN A 59 -22.85 -11.71 -12.07
N ALA A 60 -23.11 -10.47 -11.65
CA ALA A 60 -22.50 -9.29 -12.26
C ALA A 60 -20.97 -9.30 -12.10
N MET A 61 -20.45 -9.73 -10.94
CA MET A 61 -19.01 -9.90 -10.74
C MET A 61 -18.43 -11.01 -11.61
N VAL A 62 -19.10 -12.16 -11.75
CA VAL A 62 -18.69 -13.23 -12.68
C VAL A 62 -18.56 -12.69 -14.11
N LYS A 63 -19.55 -11.93 -14.58
CA LYS A 63 -19.53 -11.32 -15.92
C LYS A 63 -18.36 -10.35 -16.11
N GLN A 64 -18.06 -9.53 -15.10
CA GLN A 64 -16.89 -8.63 -15.15
C GLN A 64 -15.57 -9.40 -15.21
N LEU A 65 -15.45 -10.52 -14.47
CA LEU A 65 -14.26 -11.36 -14.52
C LEU A 65 -14.08 -11.99 -15.91
N ASP A 66 -15.18 -12.35 -16.58
CA ASP A 66 -15.16 -12.89 -17.94
C ASP A 66 -14.67 -11.89 -18.98
N GLU A 67 -15.11 -10.64 -18.86
CA GLU A 67 -14.73 -9.55 -19.76
C GLU A 67 -13.26 -9.15 -19.60
N VAL A 68 -12.73 -9.19 -18.37
CA VAL A 68 -11.36 -8.76 -18.07
C VAL A 68 -10.34 -9.87 -18.31
N THR A 69 -10.70 -11.15 -18.14
CA THR A 69 -9.79 -12.29 -18.26
C THR A 69 -8.97 -12.29 -19.58
N PRO A 70 -9.57 -12.03 -20.77
CA PRO A 70 -8.82 -11.95 -22.03
C PRO A 70 -7.79 -10.81 -22.09
N GLN A 71 -8.04 -9.70 -21.39
CA GLN A 71 -7.16 -8.51 -21.41
C GLN A 71 -5.87 -8.74 -20.62
N ILE A 72 -5.87 -9.69 -19.69
CA ILE A 72 -4.71 -10.03 -18.84
C ILE A 72 -3.57 -10.58 -19.67
N ASP A 73 -3.87 -11.44 -20.64
CA ASP A 73 -2.86 -11.97 -21.54
C ASP A 73 -2.11 -10.84 -22.25
N GLN A 74 -2.84 -9.84 -22.76
CA GLN A 74 -2.22 -8.72 -23.44
C GLN A 74 -1.44 -7.82 -22.47
N GLY A 75 -2.00 -7.49 -21.31
CA GLY A 75 -1.37 -6.62 -20.31
C GLY A 75 -0.07 -7.21 -19.78
N VAL A 76 -0.08 -8.49 -19.39
CA VAL A 76 1.11 -9.17 -18.86
C VAL A 76 2.17 -9.38 -19.93
N ARG A 77 1.79 -9.72 -21.17
CA ARG A 77 2.74 -9.81 -22.29
C ARG A 77 3.40 -8.46 -22.58
N ASN A 78 2.63 -7.38 -22.60
CA ASN A 78 3.17 -6.04 -22.81
C ASN A 78 4.18 -5.67 -21.73
N ALA A 79 3.84 -5.91 -20.46
CA ALA A 79 4.74 -5.64 -19.33
C ALA A 79 6.02 -6.47 -19.41
N ALA A 80 5.93 -7.78 -19.71
CA ALA A 80 7.10 -8.64 -19.83
C ALA A 80 8.02 -8.22 -20.99
N ASN A 81 7.43 -7.83 -22.13
CA ASN A 81 8.19 -7.29 -23.27
C ASN A 81 8.87 -5.96 -22.92
N GLU A 82 8.18 -5.06 -22.22
CA GLU A 82 8.75 -3.78 -21.79
C GLU A 82 9.93 -3.97 -20.85
N ILE A 83 9.80 -4.88 -19.87
CA ILE A 83 10.90 -5.22 -18.96
C ILE A 83 12.06 -5.81 -19.75
N GLY A 84 11.81 -6.75 -20.66
CA GLY A 84 12.85 -7.34 -21.50
C GLY A 84 13.60 -6.32 -22.33
N ASN A 85 12.89 -5.36 -22.93
CA ASN A 85 13.49 -4.27 -23.70
C ASN A 85 14.35 -3.36 -22.83
N ARG A 86 13.87 -2.99 -21.64
CA ARG A 86 14.63 -2.17 -20.67
C ARG A 86 15.90 -2.88 -20.19
N VAL A 87 15.80 -4.18 -19.91
CA VAL A 87 16.95 -5.00 -19.51
C VAL A 87 17.96 -5.08 -20.66
N ASN A 88 17.53 -5.42 -21.87
CA ASN A 88 18.43 -5.50 -23.02
C ASN A 88 19.14 -4.17 -23.29
N LYS A 89 18.41 -3.05 -23.24
CA LYS A 89 19.01 -1.71 -23.35
C LYS A 89 20.06 -1.45 -22.28
N ALA A 90 19.77 -1.78 -21.01
CA ALA A 90 20.72 -1.62 -19.93
C ALA A 90 21.96 -2.52 -20.09
N LEU A 91 21.80 -3.71 -20.68
CA LEU A 91 22.92 -4.61 -20.98
C LEU A 91 23.75 -4.17 -22.18
N ASP A 92 23.16 -3.43 -23.12
CA ASP A 92 23.89 -2.84 -24.26
C ASP A 92 24.69 -1.61 -23.84
N GLU A 93 24.17 -0.82 -22.88
CA GLU A 93 24.83 0.34 -22.28
C GLU A 93 25.83 -0.04 -21.17
N PHE A 94 25.91 -1.32 -20.80
CA PHE A 94 26.78 -1.79 -19.73
C PHE A 94 28.23 -1.94 -20.21
N GLU A 95 29.09 -1.01 -19.81
CA GLU A 95 30.55 -1.17 -19.93
C GLU A 95 31.09 -1.94 -18.71
N PRO A 96 31.64 -3.16 -18.90
CA PRO A 96 32.28 -3.86 -17.79
C PRO A 96 33.54 -3.08 -17.36
N PRO A 97 33.79 -2.90 -16.05
CA PRO A 97 34.98 -2.21 -15.58
C PRO A 97 36.25 -2.92 -16.10
N ALA A 98 37.26 -2.14 -16.49
CA ALA A 98 38.55 -2.67 -16.94
C ALA A 98 39.10 -3.66 -15.90
N SER A 99 39.32 -4.90 -16.34
CA SER A 99 39.86 -5.96 -15.49
C SER A 99 41.30 -5.62 -15.11
N THR A 100 41.50 -5.13 -13.88
CA THR A 100 42.83 -4.90 -13.28
C THR A 100 43.32 -6.11 -12.48
N GLY A 101 42.79 -7.31 -12.78
CA GLY A 101 43.04 -8.52 -12.00
C GLY A 101 44.21 -9.37 -12.52
N VAL A 102 45.06 -9.84 -11.61
CA VAL A 102 46.06 -10.89 -11.86
C VAL A 102 45.34 -12.24 -12.00
N VAL A 103 45.67 -13.01 -13.03
CA VAL A 103 45.12 -14.35 -13.28
C VAL A 103 45.31 -15.24 -12.03
N GLY A 104 44.23 -15.86 -11.53
CA GLY A 104 44.27 -16.80 -10.41
C GLY A 104 43.90 -16.27 -9.01
N LYS A 105 43.67 -14.95 -8.85
CA LYS A 105 43.15 -14.37 -7.58
C LYS A 105 41.76 -13.75 -7.80
N PRO A 106 40.67 -14.34 -7.30
CA PRO A 106 39.33 -13.76 -7.44
C PRO A 106 39.25 -12.45 -6.65
N LYS A 107 39.19 -11.33 -7.36
CA LYS A 107 38.83 -10.02 -6.78
C LYS A 107 37.30 -10.03 -6.65
N LYS A 108 36.77 -9.97 -5.43
CA LYS A 108 35.34 -9.71 -5.23
C LYS A 108 35.08 -8.28 -5.74
N THR A 109 34.50 -8.16 -6.92
CA THR A 109 33.90 -6.89 -7.33
C THR A 109 32.64 -6.71 -6.50
N VAL A 110 32.64 -5.68 -5.66
CA VAL A 110 31.39 -5.18 -5.10
C VAL A 110 30.64 -4.62 -6.31
N ALA A 111 29.51 -5.24 -6.67
CA ALA A 111 28.61 -4.59 -7.60
C ALA A 111 28.21 -3.27 -6.94
N ASN A 112 28.51 -2.14 -7.57
CA ASN A 112 27.96 -0.88 -7.11
C ASN A 112 26.43 -1.06 -7.15
N GLU A 113 25.79 -1.03 -5.99
CA GLU A 113 24.33 -0.91 -5.93
C GLU A 113 23.97 0.38 -6.66
N LEU A 114 23.48 0.23 -7.89
CA LEU A 114 22.83 1.34 -8.56
C LEU A 114 21.57 1.65 -7.77
N GLU A 115 21.33 2.92 -7.48
CA GLU A 115 20.03 3.32 -6.95
C GLU A 115 18.94 2.77 -7.89
N PRO A 116 17.85 2.19 -7.36
CA PRO A 116 16.75 1.71 -8.20
C PRO A 116 16.33 2.82 -9.16
N PRO A 117 16.05 2.51 -10.44
CA PRO A 117 15.69 3.52 -11.43
C PRO A 117 14.52 4.36 -10.90
N LYS A 118 14.80 5.64 -10.62
CA LYS A 118 13.79 6.57 -10.13
C LYS A 118 12.69 6.70 -11.18
N GLY A 119 11.47 6.28 -10.83
CA GLY A 119 10.29 6.44 -11.68
C GLY A 119 9.54 5.17 -12.07
N ASN A 120 9.87 4.01 -11.51
CA ASN A 120 9.04 2.80 -11.68
C ASN A 120 8.09 2.53 -10.49
N ASP A 121 8.08 3.43 -9.51
CA ASP A 121 6.97 3.58 -8.60
C ASP A 121 5.87 4.27 -9.41
N LEU A 122 4.62 3.79 -9.36
CA LEU A 122 3.48 4.63 -9.72
C LEU A 122 3.44 5.77 -8.69
N LYS A 123 4.30 6.77 -8.89
CA LYS A 123 4.32 8.00 -8.13
C LYS A 123 3.02 8.68 -8.50
N GLY A 124 2.01 8.52 -7.65
CA GLY A 124 0.89 9.44 -7.64
C GLY A 124 1.46 10.86 -7.69
N ALA A 125 0.89 11.71 -8.54
CA ALA A 125 1.33 13.09 -8.69
C ALA A 125 1.58 13.70 -7.29
N LYS A 126 2.64 14.51 -7.11
CA LYS A 126 3.03 15.10 -5.81
C LYS A 126 1.77 15.50 -5.00
N GLY A 127 1.44 14.74 -3.95
CA GLY A 127 0.19 14.92 -3.19
C GLY A 127 -0.82 13.78 -3.24
N GLU A 128 -0.62 12.74 -4.05
CA GLU A 128 -1.54 11.60 -4.20
C GLU A 128 -0.91 10.29 -3.71
N PHE A 129 -1.63 9.59 -2.84
CA PHE A 129 -1.30 8.25 -2.35
C PHE A 129 -2.30 7.23 -2.93
N ILE A 130 -1.79 6.17 -3.54
CA ILE A 130 -2.62 5.06 -4.03
C ILE A 130 -2.63 3.96 -2.96
N GLY A 131 -3.69 3.96 -2.16
CA GLY A 131 -3.95 2.94 -1.14
C GLY A 131 -4.83 1.81 -1.66
N SER A 132 -5.01 0.77 -0.85
CA SER A 132 -5.97 -0.31 -1.14
C SER A 132 -7.07 -0.32 -0.09
N TYR A 133 -8.33 -0.41 -0.52
CA TYR A 133 -9.49 -0.59 0.33
C TYR A 133 -10.42 -1.64 -0.28
N LYS A 134 -10.74 -2.69 0.50
CA LYS A 134 -11.57 -3.82 0.05
C LYS A 134 -11.11 -4.41 -1.30
N GLY A 135 -9.80 -4.54 -1.49
CA GLY A 135 -9.20 -5.11 -2.71
C GLY A 135 -9.17 -4.17 -3.92
N LYS A 136 -9.68 -2.94 -3.81
CA LYS A 136 -9.64 -1.95 -4.89
C LYS A 136 -8.59 -0.88 -4.61
N ASN A 137 -7.96 -0.36 -5.67
CA ASN A 137 -7.08 0.80 -5.58
C ASN A 137 -7.92 2.07 -5.30
N LEU A 138 -7.43 2.88 -4.37
CA LEU A 138 -8.05 4.13 -3.95
C LEU A 138 -7.00 5.25 -4.02
N VAL A 139 -7.31 6.30 -4.77
CA VAL A 139 -6.45 7.49 -4.83
C VAL A 139 -6.87 8.45 -3.71
N LEU A 140 -5.92 8.73 -2.82
CA LEU A 140 -6.05 9.62 -1.68
C LEU A 140 -5.21 10.87 -1.92
N LYS A 141 -5.87 12.03 -2.06
CA LYS A 141 -5.20 13.33 -2.26
C LYS A 141 -4.71 13.92 -0.94
N ASN A 142 -3.91 14.98 -1.02
CA ASN A 142 -3.35 15.69 0.14
C ASN A 142 -2.50 14.80 1.05
N VAL A 143 -1.71 13.91 0.45
CA VAL A 143 -0.76 13.04 1.15
C VAL A 143 0.67 13.43 0.80
N GLU A 144 1.52 13.53 1.81
CA GLU A 144 2.95 13.78 1.66
C GLU A 144 3.72 12.47 1.80
N PHE A 145 4.68 12.20 0.92
CA PHE A 145 5.60 11.10 1.13
C PHE A 145 6.88 11.60 1.76
N LYS A 146 7.29 10.95 2.85
CA LYS A 146 8.59 11.19 3.47
C LYS A 146 9.39 9.90 3.48
N LYS A 147 10.67 9.98 3.12
CA LYS A 147 11.60 8.87 3.34
C LYS A 147 11.84 8.75 4.84
N ILE A 148 11.58 7.57 5.39
CA ILE A 148 11.81 7.25 6.79
C ILE A 148 12.65 5.98 6.90
N ASP A 149 13.33 5.82 8.02
CA ASP A 149 13.88 4.54 8.45
C ASP A 149 12.94 3.98 9.51
N TYR A 150 12.06 3.06 9.08
CA TYR A 150 11.11 2.42 9.97
C TYR A 150 11.86 1.52 10.93
N LEU A 151 11.83 1.82 12.23
CA LEU A 151 12.40 1.00 13.30
C LEU A 151 11.28 0.27 14.01
N LYS A 152 11.26 -1.07 13.95
CA LYS A 152 10.27 -1.87 14.68
C LYS A 152 10.51 -1.73 16.19
N ARG A 153 9.67 -0.93 16.85
CA ARG A 153 9.83 -0.56 18.26
C ARG A 153 9.68 -1.75 19.20
N ASP A 154 10.40 -1.69 20.32
CA ASP A 154 10.19 -2.57 21.46
C ASP A 154 8.72 -2.58 21.94
N ARG A 155 8.23 -3.74 22.38
CA ARG A 155 6.81 -3.92 22.75
C ARG A 155 6.45 -3.22 24.05
N ALA A 156 7.36 -3.11 25.01
CA ALA A 156 7.10 -2.41 26.27
C ALA A 156 7.02 -0.90 26.03
N GLU A 157 7.95 -0.35 25.23
CA GLU A 157 7.92 1.07 24.84
C GLU A 157 6.64 1.40 24.06
N TYR A 158 6.30 0.59 23.05
CA TYR A 158 5.04 0.72 22.30
C TYR A 158 3.83 0.76 23.23
N LYS A 159 3.75 -0.19 24.18
CA LYS A 159 2.62 -0.31 25.10
C LYS A 159 2.51 0.90 26.03
N ALA A 160 3.65 1.43 26.51
CA ALA A 160 3.68 2.63 27.32
C ALA A 160 3.17 3.86 26.55
N LEU A 161 3.60 4.04 25.30
CA LEU A 161 3.11 5.13 24.44
C LEU A 161 1.64 4.97 24.10
N ARG A 162 1.19 3.75 23.80
CA ARG A 162 -0.22 3.46 23.52
C ARG A 162 -1.11 3.74 24.73
N SER A 163 -0.65 3.36 25.93
CA SER A 163 -1.36 3.66 27.17
C SER A 163 -1.51 5.17 27.41
N LYS A 164 -0.44 5.95 27.21
CA LYS A 164 -0.50 7.42 27.29
C LYS A 164 -1.47 8.01 26.27
N PHE A 165 -1.50 7.44 25.06
CA PHE A 165 -2.44 7.85 24.02
C PHE A 165 -3.90 7.68 24.44
N ASP A 166 -4.23 6.45 24.87
CA ASP A 166 -5.59 6.07 25.24
C ASP A 166 -6.08 6.77 26.52
N ASN A 167 -5.17 7.09 27.45
CA ASN A 167 -5.49 7.67 28.76
C ASN A 167 -5.44 9.21 28.82
N GLY A 168 -5.22 9.93 27.70
CA GLY A 168 -5.33 11.39 27.76
C GLY A 168 -4.95 12.15 26.51
N VAL A 169 -3.89 11.74 25.80
CA VAL A 169 -3.42 12.48 24.61
C VAL A 169 -4.52 12.55 23.55
N ARG A 170 -5.21 11.44 23.27
CA ARG A 170 -6.31 11.42 22.31
C ARG A 170 -7.42 12.41 22.67
N LYS A 171 -7.78 12.47 23.96
CA LYS A 171 -8.81 13.38 24.47
C LYS A 171 -8.40 14.84 24.25
N LYS A 172 -7.20 15.21 24.70
CA LYS A 172 -6.66 16.57 24.59
C LYS A 172 -6.50 17.03 23.13
N PHE A 173 -6.07 16.14 22.24
CA PHE A 173 -5.98 16.44 20.82
C PHE A 173 -7.35 16.83 20.24
N LEU A 174 -8.39 16.06 20.55
CA LEU A 174 -9.76 16.34 20.09
C LEU A 174 -10.32 17.64 20.68
N GLU A 175 -10.01 17.94 21.94
CA GLU A 175 -10.37 19.21 22.58
C GLU A 175 -9.69 20.39 21.87
N GLU A 176 -8.39 20.28 21.53
CA GLU A 176 -7.68 21.32 20.76
C GLU A 176 -8.28 21.54 19.37
N LEU A 177 -8.70 20.47 18.67
CA LEU A 177 -9.40 20.61 17.38
C LEU A 177 -10.73 21.38 17.53
N SER A 178 -11.38 21.28 18.69
CA SER A 178 -12.67 21.91 18.93
C SER A 178 -12.60 23.44 19.03
N ASP A 179 -11.42 24.00 19.32
CA ASP A 179 -11.19 25.44 19.44
C ASP A 179 -10.87 26.11 18.08
N ASN A 180 -10.67 25.32 17.02
CA ASN A 180 -10.30 25.82 15.70
C ASN A 180 -11.50 25.86 14.73
N LYS A 181 -11.99 27.08 14.43
CA LYS A 181 -13.15 27.30 13.55
C LYS A 181 -12.98 26.73 12.14
N ASP A 182 -11.77 26.76 11.58
CA ASP A 182 -11.52 26.23 10.24
C ASP A 182 -11.68 24.70 10.21
N ILE A 183 -11.25 24.04 11.28
CA ILE A 183 -11.41 22.59 11.46
C ILE A 183 -12.88 22.21 11.60
N LEU A 184 -13.65 22.97 12.40
CA LEU A 184 -15.09 22.75 12.53
C LEU A 184 -15.81 22.93 11.19
N SER A 185 -15.46 23.97 10.43
CA SER A 185 -16.02 24.21 9.09
C SER A 185 -15.65 23.11 8.11
N GLN A 186 -14.43 22.58 8.18
CA GLN A 186 -14.02 21.44 7.35
C GLN A 186 -14.85 20.19 7.66
N LEU A 187 -15.06 19.87 8.94
CA LEU A 187 -15.88 18.71 9.34
C LEU A 187 -17.34 18.85 8.90
N ASP A 188 -17.90 20.05 9.01
CA ASP A 188 -19.27 20.36 8.53
C ASP A 188 -19.39 20.15 7.02
N LYS A 189 -18.45 20.68 6.23
CA LYS A 189 -18.36 20.44 4.77
C LYS A 189 -18.21 18.97 4.40
N LEU A 190 -17.58 18.19 5.28
CA LEU A 190 -17.42 16.74 5.12
C LEU A 190 -18.66 15.94 5.57
N GLY A 191 -19.75 16.62 5.94
CA GLY A 191 -21.02 16.03 6.31
C GLY A 191 -21.07 15.50 7.74
N VAL A 192 -20.16 15.92 8.62
CA VAL A 192 -20.20 15.54 10.04
C VAL A 192 -21.29 16.36 10.73
N SER A 193 -22.23 15.68 11.39
CA SER A 193 -23.35 16.36 12.05
C SER A 193 -22.88 17.31 13.15
N SER A 194 -23.60 18.40 13.39
CA SER A 194 -23.23 19.36 14.44
C SER A 194 -23.17 18.72 15.83
N SER A 195 -24.01 17.70 16.10
CA SER A 195 -23.98 16.93 17.34
C SER A 195 -22.73 16.05 17.46
N ASP A 196 -22.25 15.49 16.35
CA ASP A 196 -20.96 14.79 16.30
C ASP A 196 -19.77 15.74 16.43
N ILE A 197 -19.81 16.91 15.79
CA ILE A 197 -18.77 17.93 15.92
C ILE A 197 -18.67 18.41 17.38
N ALA A 198 -19.81 18.60 18.06
CA ALA A 198 -19.85 19.00 19.47
C ALA A 198 -19.16 17.98 20.41
N LYS A 199 -19.03 16.70 20.02
CA LYS A 199 -18.32 15.68 20.80
C LYS A 199 -16.83 16.02 20.99
N LEU A 200 -16.23 16.75 20.07
CA LEU A 200 -14.80 17.12 20.12
C LEU A 200 -14.46 17.90 21.39
N LYS A 201 -15.34 18.81 21.82
CA LYS A 201 -15.16 19.61 23.03
C LYS A 201 -15.13 18.78 24.31
N ALA A 202 -15.71 17.58 24.29
CA ALA A 202 -15.61 16.61 25.38
C ALA A 202 -14.46 15.60 25.19
N GLY A 203 -13.60 15.83 24.19
CA GLY A 203 -12.52 14.95 23.77
C GLY A 203 -13.01 13.59 23.26
N ARG A 204 -14.19 13.56 22.65
CA ARG A 204 -14.81 12.36 22.07
C ARG A 204 -14.77 12.42 20.55
N VAL A 205 -14.58 11.26 19.93
CA VAL A 205 -14.45 11.13 18.48
C VAL A 205 -15.84 11.16 17.82
N PRO A 206 -16.04 11.92 16.73
CA PRO A 206 -17.23 11.85 15.89
C PRO A 206 -17.52 10.45 15.37
N ASN A 207 -18.80 10.11 15.16
CA ASN A 207 -19.18 8.83 14.59
C ASN A 207 -18.57 8.65 13.19
N GLY A 208 -17.93 7.50 12.93
CA GLY A 208 -17.28 7.23 11.64
C GLY A 208 -15.88 7.81 11.47
N TRP A 209 -15.29 8.37 12.53
CA TRP A 209 -13.94 8.93 12.56
C TRP A 209 -13.06 8.25 13.62
N GLN A 210 -11.75 8.45 13.50
CA GLN A 210 -10.71 7.97 14.44
C GLN A 210 -9.54 8.96 14.51
N VAL A 211 -8.82 8.97 15.63
CA VAL A 211 -7.51 9.65 15.72
C VAL A 211 -6.44 8.65 15.29
N HIS A 212 -5.68 9.02 14.27
CA HIS A 212 -4.63 8.21 13.67
C HIS A 212 -3.27 8.88 13.87
N HIS A 213 -2.24 8.06 14.07
CA HIS A 213 -0.85 8.50 14.08
C HIS A 213 -0.30 8.49 12.66
N LYS A 214 0.21 9.63 12.17
CA LYS A 214 0.75 9.75 10.81
C LYS A 214 2.00 8.87 10.62
N LEU A 215 2.90 8.91 11.60
CA LEU A 215 3.96 7.93 11.82
C LEU A 215 3.53 7.01 12.98
N PRO A 216 3.45 5.68 12.79
CA PRO A 216 2.83 4.81 13.78
C PRO A 216 3.66 4.68 15.06
N LEU A 217 3.00 4.42 16.18
CA LEU A 217 3.69 4.13 17.45
C LEU A 217 4.50 2.83 17.42
N ASP A 218 4.22 1.92 16.49
CA ASP A 218 4.99 0.70 16.28
C ASP A 218 6.34 0.97 15.59
N ASP A 219 6.52 2.19 15.11
CA ASP A 219 7.76 2.82 14.62
C ASP A 219 8.24 3.90 15.61
N GLY A 220 9.17 4.78 15.20
CA GLY A 220 9.59 6.01 15.88
C GLY A 220 8.50 7.10 16.05
N GLY A 221 7.25 6.85 15.66
CA GLY A 221 6.14 7.77 15.89
C GLY A 221 5.92 8.10 17.37
N THR A 222 5.49 9.34 17.66
CA THR A 222 5.23 9.86 19.01
C THR A 222 3.76 10.21 19.22
N ASN A 223 3.42 10.61 20.44
CA ASN A 223 2.10 11.12 20.81
C ASN A 223 1.97 12.65 20.63
N ASP A 224 2.93 13.29 19.96
CA ASP A 224 2.84 14.72 19.66
C ASP A 224 1.67 15.00 18.72
N PHE A 225 0.97 16.10 18.93
CA PHE A 225 -0.23 16.41 18.14
C PHE A 225 0.08 16.64 16.66
N SER A 226 1.30 17.09 16.33
CA SER A 226 1.78 17.18 14.94
C SER A 226 1.79 15.82 14.24
N ASN A 227 1.98 14.72 14.99
CA ASN A 227 1.92 13.35 14.52
C ASN A 227 0.50 12.75 14.53
N LEU A 228 -0.52 13.49 14.97
CA LEU A 228 -1.90 13.03 15.01
C LEU A 228 -2.73 13.65 13.89
N VAL A 229 -3.77 12.93 13.47
CA VAL A 229 -4.79 13.41 12.54
C VAL A 229 -6.14 12.77 12.91
N LEU A 230 -7.21 13.56 12.92
CA LEU A 230 -8.57 13.04 12.95
C LEU A 230 -8.95 12.61 11.53
N ILE A 231 -9.18 11.32 11.33
CA ILE A 231 -9.37 10.73 10.00
C ILE A 231 -10.69 9.96 9.92
N ARG A 232 -11.34 10.02 8.76
CA ARG A 232 -12.53 9.22 8.48
C ARG A 232 -12.15 7.72 8.43
N ASN A 233 -12.94 6.87 9.07
CA ASN A 233 -12.64 5.44 9.24
C ASN A 233 -12.52 4.71 7.90
N SER A 234 -13.45 5.02 6.99
CA SER A 234 -13.52 4.39 5.69
C SER A 234 -13.89 5.41 4.62
N PRO A 235 -13.23 5.36 3.45
CA PRO A 235 -12.16 4.40 3.11
C PRO A 235 -10.74 4.80 3.59
N GLU A 236 -10.55 6.00 4.13
CA GLU A 236 -9.24 6.65 4.29
C GLU A 236 -8.35 5.95 5.31
N HIS A 237 -8.77 5.86 6.57
CA HIS A 237 -7.97 5.21 7.63
C HIS A 237 -7.61 3.75 7.28
N SER A 238 -8.56 3.04 6.67
CA SER A 238 -8.36 1.66 6.21
C SER A 238 -7.26 1.54 5.15
N ALA A 239 -7.17 2.50 4.24
CA ALA A 239 -6.13 2.51 3.20
C ALA A 239 -4.72 2.72 3.78
N PHE A 240 -4.56 3.66 4.71
CA PHE A 240 -3.27 3.87 5.41
C PHE A 240 -2.87 2.66 6.25
N THR A 241 -3.82 2.08 6.99
CA THR A 241 -3.57 0.87 7.80
C THR A 241 -3.14 -0.32 6.94
N THR A 242 -3.75 -0.49 5.76
CA THR A 242 -3.39 -1.56 4.82
C THR A 242 -1.99 -1.36 4.26
N PHE A 243 -1.63 -0.13 3.89
CA PHE A 243 -0.28 0.21 3.48
C PHE A 243 0.73 -0.10 4.59
N GLN A 244 0.47 0.36 5.82
CA GLN A 244 1.34 0.12 6.97
C GLN A 244 1.61 -1.37 7.16
N LYS A 245 0.55 -2.20 7.23
CA LYS A 245 0.70 -3.66 7.39
C LYS A 245 1.58 -4.29 6.31
N ARG A 246 1.40 -3.87 5.05
CA ARG A 246 2.21 -4.35 3.92
C ARG A 246 3.66 -3.89 4.03
N ALA A 247 3.89 -2.62 4.34
CA ALA A 247 5.22 -2.03 4.43
C ALA A 247 6.06 -2.66 5.55
N THR A 248 5.42 -3.06 6.65
CA THR A 248 6.06 -3.59 7.86
C THR A 248 5.95 -5.11 8.00
N ASN A 249 5.43 -5.81 6.99
CA ASN A 249 5.26 -7.25 7.05
C ASN A 249 6.62 -7.95 7.17
N GLY A 250 6.73 -8.90 8.10
CA GLY A 250 7.95 -9.69 8.33
C GLY A 250 9.06 -8.97 9.10
N LEU A 251 8.83 -7.76 9.62
CA LEU A 251 9.81 -7.07 10.47
C LEU A 251 9.75 -7.60 11.91
N GLU A 252 10.90 -7.97 12.45
CA GLU A 252 11.14 -8.32 13.84
C GLU A 252 11.50 -7.09 14.68
N ILE A 253 11.37 -7.19 16.01
CA ILE A 253 11.67 -6.08 16.92
C ILE A 253 13.15 -5.69 16.77
N GLY A 254 13.41 -4.39 16.58
CA GLY A 254 14.74 -3.85 16.34
C GLY A 254 15.13 -3.75 14.86
N ASP A 255 14.38 -4.38 13.95
CA ASP A 255 14.64 -4.25 12.52
C ASP A 255 14.46 -2.81 12.05
N VAL A 256 15.32 -2.40 11.13
CA VAL A 256 15.25 -1.10 10.45
C VAL A 256 15.00 -1.32 8.96
N LYS A 257 14.04 -0.59 8.40
CA LYS A 257 13.72 -0.62 6.97
C LYS A 257 13.50 0.78 6.42
N SER A 258 14.35 1.22 5.50
CA SER A 258 14.13 2.45 4.76
C SER A 258 12.92 2.32 3.82
N THR A 259 11.98 3.26 3.89
CA THR A 259 10.77 3.24 3.07
C THR A 259 10.21 4.65 2.85
N GLU A 260 9.48 4.85 1.76
CA GLU A 260 8.68 6.06 1.56
C GLU A 260 7.33 5.88 2.25
N TRP A 261 7.06 6.73 3.23
CA TRP A 261 5.88 6.63 4.07
C TRP A 261 4.85 7.72 3.75
N PRO A 262 3.56 7.38 3.58
CA PRO A 262 2.50 8.34 3.30
C PRO A 262 1.99 9.01 4.59
N PHE A 263 2.11 10.34 4.65
CA PHE A 263 1.63 11.20 5.72
C PHE A 263 0.39 11.98 5.26
N PRO A 264 -0.81 11.74 5.81
CA PRO A 264 -1.96 12.60 5.54
C PRO A 264 -1.69 14.02 6.06
N LYS A 265 -1.89 15.03 5.20
CA LYS A 265 -1.66 16.43 5.57
C LYS A 265 -2.80 16.98 6.41
N GLY A 266 -2.45 17.87 7.34
CA GLY A 266 -3.39 18.59 8.20
C GLY A 266 -3.76 17.83 9.49
N ASN A 267 -4.76 18.37 10.18
CA ASN A 267 -5.26 17.85 11.46
C ASN A 267 -6.57 17.06 11.29
N VAL A 268 -7.27 17.24 10.17
CA VAL A 268 -8.46 16.48 9.77
C VAL A 268 -8.27 15.94 8.34
N TYR A 269 -8.63 14.68 8.12
CA TYR A 269 -8.52 14.01 6.82
C TYR A 269 -9.79 13.20 6.44
N PRO A 270 -10.33 13.32 5.22
CA PRO A 270 -9.78 14.07 4.07
C PRO A 270 -9.89 15.59 4.25
N ARG A 271 -9.17 16.33 3.41
CA ARG A 271 -9.17 17.79 3.38
C ARG A 271 -9.90 18.32 2.16
#